data_AF-A0A6N7Z3J8-F1
#
_entry.id   AF-A0A6N7Z3J8-F1
#
_cell.length_a   1.000
_cell.length_b   1.000
_cell.length_c   1.000
_cell.angle_alpha   90.00
_cell.angle_beta   90.00
_cell.angle_gamma   90.00
#
_symmetry.space_group_name_H-M   'P 1'
#
loop_
_entity.id
_entity.type
_entity.pdbx_description
1 polymer ?
#
loop_
_entity_poly.entity_id
_entity_poly.type
_entity_poly.pdbx_seq_one_letter_code
_entity_poly.pdbx_strand_id
1 'polypeptide(L)'
;MGKINVYLPDELEQQVKAANISVSPVCQQALQQELQRQARASELQAGMSRIEFVDDDIPKAFTGTQIAMDLDHDTDVFLTKNGRIAVLDHGRSKMFVYDEFSDFAKDCTDNDELVQSVANALGNNHFVELDI
;
A
#
# COMPACT_ATOMS: atom_id res chain seq x y z
N MET A 1 0.62 -14.85 -28.51
CA MET A 1 -0.54 -14.31 -27.77
C MET A 1 -1.28 -15.45 -27.12
N GLY A 2 -1.54 -15.37 -25.81
CA GLY A 2 -2.47 -16.28 -25.13
C GLY A 2 -3.91 -15.79 -25.29
N LYS A 3 -4.88 -16.71 -25.32
CA LYS A 3 -6.31 -16.38 -25.33
C LYS A 3 -6.92 -16.77 -23.99
N ILE A 4 -7.60 -15.82 -23.35
CA ILE A 4 -8.38 -16.03 -22.13
C ILE A 4 -9.82 -15.60 -22.45
N ASN A 5 -10.80 -16.37 -21.98
CA ASN A 5 -12.20 -15.99 -22.03
C ASN A 5 -12.63 -15.56 -20.62
N VAL A 6 -13.28 -14.41 -20.51
CA VAL A 6 -13.81 -13.87 -19.26
C VAL A 6 -15.32 -13.77 -19.40
N TYR A 7 -16.05 -14.30 -18.43
CA TYR A 7 -17.51 -14.21 -18.38
C TYR A 7 -17.91 -13.04 -17.51
N LEU A 8 -18.88 -12.25 -17.98
CA LEU A 8 -19.41 -11.08 -17.29
C LEU A 8 -20.87 -11.36 -16.89
N PRO A 9 -21.36 -10.77 -15.79
CA PRO A 9 -22.80 -10.69 -15.54
C PRO A 9 -23.51 -10.00 -16.71
N ASP A 10 -24.70 -10.49 -17.07
CA ASP A 10 -25.46 -10.01 -18.24
C ASP A 10 -25.66 -8.49 -18.24
N GLU A 11 -25.96 -7.91 -17.07
CA GLU A 11 -26.16 -6.46 -16.92
C GLU A 11 -24.88 -5.68 -17.22
N LEU A 12 -23.73 -6.15 -16.72
CA LEU A 12 -22.43 -5.52 -16.95
C LEU A 12 -22.01 -5.66 -18.42
N GLU A 13 -22.25 -6.82 -19.03
CA GLU A 13 -21.98 -7.03 -20.45
C GLU A 13 -22.76 -6.04 -21.33
N GLN A 14 -24.05 -5.83 -21.03
CA GLN A 14 -24.89 -4.88 -21.73
C GLN A 14 -24.38 -3.44 -21.59
N GLN A 15 -23.99 -3.03 -20.38
CA GLN A 15 -23.44 -1.70 -20.13
C GLN A 15 -22.11 -1.48 -20.90
N VAL A 16 -21.19 -2.44 -20.85
CA VAL A 16 -19.90 -2.40 -21.56
C VAL A 16 -20.11 -2.29 -23.08
N LYS A 17 -21.05 -3.07 -23.62
CA LYS A 17 -21.42 -3.02 -25.04
C LYS A 17 -22.02 -1.66 -25.42
N ALA A 18 -22.97 -1.16 -24.64
CA ALA A 18 -23.61 0.13 -24.88
C ALA A 18 -22.61 1.31 -24.85
N ALA A 19 -21.63 1.23 -23.95
CA ALA A 19 -20.55 2.22 -23.82
C ALA A 19 -19.42 2.05 -24.85
N ASN A 20 -19.47 1.04 -25.71
CA ASN A 20 -18.45 0.71 -26.72
C ASN A 20 -17.02 0.58 -26.14
N ILE A 21 -16.91 0.00 -24.93
CA ILE A 21 -15.63 -0.15 -24.23
C ILE A 21 -14.85 -1.33 -24.82
N SER A 22 -13.58 -1.09 -25.16
CA SER A 22 -12.66 -2.17 -25.56
C SER A 22 -12.19 -2.95 -24.33
N VAL A 23 -12.66 -4.19 -24.18
CA VAL A 23 -12.39 -5.02 -23.00
C VAL A 23 -10.93 -5.48 -22.93
N SER A 24 -10.31 -5.80 -24.06
CA SER A 24 -8.96 -6.38 -24.08
C SER A 24 -7.90 -5.46 -23.45
N PRO A 25 -7.79 -4.16 -23.82
CA PRO A 25 -6.84 -3.25 -23.17
C PRO A 25 -7.12 -3.06 -21.69
N VAL A 26 -8.40 -2.94 -21.29
CA VAL A 26 -8.80 -2.78 -19.89
C VAL A 26 -8.38 -3.98 -19.05
N CYS A 27 -8.70 -5.20 -19.51
CA CYS A 27 -8.29 -6.42 -18.83
C CYS A 27 -6.76 -6.58 -18.80
N GLN A 28 -6.05 -6.25 -19.88
CA GLN A 28 -4.59 -6.31 -19.91
C GLN A 28 -3.96 -5.36 -18.88
N GLN A 29 -4.44 -4.12 -18.82
CA GLN A 29 -3.97 -3.13 -17.85
C GLN A 29 -4.28 -3.57 -16.41
N ALA A 30 -5.51 -4.01 -16.15
CA ALA A 30 -5.91 -4.49 -14.82
C ALA A 30 -5.08 -5.70 -14.37
N LEU A 31 -4.84 -6.66 -15.27
CA LEU A 31 -4.00 -7.83 -14.99
C LEU A 31 -2.54 -7.45 -14.74
N GLN A 32 -1.98 -6.49 -15.50
CA GLN A 32 -0.63 -5.99 -15.26
C GLN A 32 -0.49 -5.30 -13.90
N GLN A 33 -1.48 -4.47 -13.53
CA GLN A 33 -1.51 -3.80 -12.24
C GLN A 33 -1.58 -4.82 -11.09
N GLU A 34 -2.43 -5.84 -11.22
CA GLU A 34 -2.56 -6.89 -10.21
C GLU A 34 -1.28 -7.73 -10.10
N LEU A 35 -0.64 -8.08 -11.22
CA LEU A 35 0.65 -8.77 -11.21
C LEU A 35 1.75 -7.93 -10.56
N GLN A 36 1.79 -6.62 -10.81
CA GLN A 36 2.72 -5.71 -10.14
C GLN A 36 2.45 -5.61 -8.63
N ARG A 37 1.17 -5.68 -8.22
CA ARG A 37 0.78 -5.70 -6.82
C ARG A 37 1.25 -6.98 -6.14
N GLN A 38 1.07 -8.13 -6.78
CA GLN A 38 1.52 -9.43 -6.27
C GLN A 38 3.05 -9.54 -6.22
N ALA A 39 3.75 -9.03 -7.25
CA ALA A 39 5.21 -8.97 -7.27
C ALA A 39 5.73 -8.13 -6.10
N ARG A 40 5.19 -6.93 -5.89
CA ARG A 40 5.52 -6.09 -4.73
C ARG A 40 5.23 -6.79 -3.41
N ALA A 41 4.07 -7.43 -3.26
CA ALA A 41 3.76 -8.18 -2.04
C ALA A 41 4.76 -9.32 -1.79
N SER A 42 5.20 -10.02 -2.84
CA SER A 42 6.21 -11.08 -2.75
C SER A 42 7.60 -10.53 -2.43
N GLU A 43 8.02 -9.42 -3.04
CA GLU A 43 9.29 -8.75 -2.75
C GLU A 43 9.32 -8.23 -1.32
N LEU A 44 8.21 -7.63 -0.86
CA LEU A 44 8.05 -7.18 0.52
C LEU A 44 8.14 -8.37 1.48
N GLN A 45 7.59 -9.54 1.16
CA GLN A 45 7.76 -10.74 1.99
C GLN A 45 9.19 -11.28 2.00
N ALA A 46 9.89 -11.27 0.86
CA ALA A 46 11.27 -11.72 0.76
C ALA A 46 12.26 -10.78 1.48
N GLY A 47 11.93 -9.49 1.58
CA GLY A 47 12.71 -8.46 2.27
C GLY A 47 12.45 -8.33 3.78
N MET A 48 11.64 -9.21 4.36
CA MET A 48 11.28 -9.09 5.78
C MET A 48 12.47 -9.34 6.70
N SER A 49 12.72 -8.38 7.58
CA SER A 49 13.71 -8.48 8.66
C SER A 49 13.02 -8.44 10.02
N ARG A 50 13.74 -8.82 11.07
CA ARG A 50 13.32 -8.60 12.46
C ARG A 50 13.76 -7.18 12.85
N ILE A 51 12.80 -6.35 13.21
CA ILE A 51 12.99 -4.99 13.68
C ILE A 51 12.87 -4.99 15.19
N GLU A 52 13.90 -4.51 15.86
CA GLU A 52 13.96 -4.37 17.31
C GLU A 52 13.95 -2.88 17.66
N PHE A 53 13.13 -2.50 18.64
CA PHE A 53 12.92 -1.11 19.01
C PHE A 53 12.53 -1.03 20.49
N VAL A 54 12.54 0.18 21.04
CA VAL A 54 12.09 0.47 22.40
C VAL A 54 10.86 1.36 22.32
N ASP A 55 9.82 1.00 23.07
CA ASP A 55 8.57 1.76 23.14
C ASP A 55 8.13 1.84 24.60
N ASP A 56 8.08 3.08 25.12
CA ASP A 56 7.93 3.39 26.55
C ASP A 56 8.91 2.58 27.45
N ASP A 57 10.21 2.60 27.11
CA ASP A 57 11.29 1.87 27.79
C ASP A 57 11.17 0.33 27.77
N ILE A 58 10.19 -0.21 27.04
CA ILE A 58 10.01 -1.65 26.90
C ILE A 58 10.62 -2.09 25.56
N PRO A 59 11.63 -2.99 25.55
CA PRO A 59 12.15 -3.53 24.31
C PRO A 59 11.10 -4.43 23.65
N LYS A 60 10.81 -4.14 22.38
CA LYS A 60 9.83 -4.83 21.55
C LYS A 60 10.45 -5.19 20.21
N ALA A 61 9.81 -6.13 19.51
CA ALA A 61 10.25 -6.51 18.18
C ALA A 61 9.09 -7.01 17.32
N PHE A 62 9.19 -6.79 16.01
CA PHE A 62 8.30 -7.36 15.02
C PHE A 62 9.05 -7.77 13.76
N THR A 63 8.37 -8.45 12.84
CA THR A 63 8.91 -8.78 11.52
C THR A 63 8.18 -7.97 10.47
N GLY A 64 8.92 -7.28 9.62
CA GLY A 64 8.37 -6.44 8.57
C GLY A 64 9.42 -5.98 7.57
N THR A 65 8.98 -5.20 6.61
CA THR A 65 9.82 -4.62 5.56
C THR A 65 9.62 -3.12 5.57
N GLN A 66 10.71 -2.36 5.57
CA GLN A 66 10.63 -0.92 5.50
C GLN A 66 10.07 -0.50 4.14
N ILE A 67 9.04 0.33 4.17
CA ILE A 67 8.32 0.77 2.97
C ILE A 67 8.39 2.29 2.76
N ALA A 68 8.70 3.05 3.81
CA ALA A 68 8.99 4.47 3.72
C ALA A 68 9.84 4.92 4.92
N MET A 69 10.41 6.11 4.80
CA MET A 69 11.08 6.81 5.89
C MET A 69 10.83 8.31 5.73
N ASP A 70 10.81 9.01 6.84
CA ASP A 70 10.83 10.45 6.93
C ASP A 70 12.06 10.86 7.76
N LEU A 71 13.01 11.49 7.08
CA LEU A 71 14.28 11.91 7.67
C LEU A 71 14.11 13.16 8.54
N ASP A 72 13.10 14.00 8.27
CA ASP A 72 12.90 15.25 9.01
C ASP A 72 12.32 14.99 10.40
N HIS A 73 11.46 13.96 10.51
CA HIS A 73 10.85 13.55 11.79
C HIS A 73 11.46 12.25 12.36
N ASP A 74 12.57 11.77 11.81
CA ASP A 74 13.24 10.52 12.24
C ASP A 74 12.24 9.37 12.42
N THR A 75 11.43 9.15 11.38
CA THR A 75 10.30 8.22 11.41
C THR A 75 10.45 7.16 10.33
N ASP A 76 10.38 5.89 10.71
CA ASP A 76 10.44 4.76 9.78
C ASP A 76 9.08 4.06 9.68
N VAL A 77 8.66 3.72 8.46
CA VAL A 77 7.40 3.02 8.21
C VAL A 77 7.66 1.64 7.62
N PHE A 78 7.02 0.63 8.21
CA PHE A 78 7.18 -0.76 7.86
C PHE A 78 5.83 -1.41 7.52
N LEU A 79 5.83 -2.30 6.54
CA LEU A 79 4.76 -3.28 6.36
C LEU A 79 5.10 -4.52 7.19
N THR A 80 4.28 -4.82 8.19
CA THR A 80 4.46 -6.01 9.02
C THR A 80 4.11 -7.29 8.26
N LYS A 81 4.60 -8.43 8.75
CA LYS A 81 4.23 -9.77 8.23
C LYS A 81 2.72 -10.00 8.11
N ASN A 82 1.93 -9.37 8.98
CA ASN A 82 0.47 -9.53 9.02
C ASN A 82 -0.27 -8.49 8.16
N GLY A 83 0.44 -7.71 7.34
CA GLY A 83 -0.16 -6.71 6.45
C GLY A 83 -0.52 -5.37 7.10
N ARG A 84 -0.18 -5.18 8.39
CA ARG A 84 -0.38 -3.90 9.11
C ARG A 84 0.75 -2.93 8.84
N ILE A 85 0.47 -1.64 8.90
CA ILE A 85 1.45 -0.55 8.77
C ILE A 85 1.96 -0.24 10.17
N ALA A 86 3.27 -0.35 10.38
CA ALA A 86 3.95 -0.01 11.62
C ALA A 86 4.78 1.26 11.42
N VAL A 87 4.56 2.27 12.25
CA VAL A 87 5.31 3.54 12.24
C VAL A 87 6.15 3.60 13.50
N LEU A 88 7.46 3.70 13.34
CA LEU A 88 8.41 3.94 14.44
C LEU A 88 8.84 5.40 14.40
N ASP A 89 8.41 6.16 15.41
CA ASP A 89 8.86 7.53 15.66
C ASP A 89 10.01 7.46 16.66
N HIS A 90 11.25 7.55 16.16
CA HIS A 90 12.45 7.43 16.99
C HIS A 90 12.60 8.64 17.92
N GLY A 91 12.20 9.83 17.45
CA GLY A 91 12.23 11.07 18.23
C GLY A 91 11.35 11.02 19.48
N ARG A 92 10.22 10.31 19.42
CA ARG A 92 9.31 10.11 20.56
C ARG A 92 9.49 8.76 21.24
N SER A 93 10.33 7.88 20.70
CA SER A 93 10.47 6.48 21.15
C SER A 93 9.11 5.78 21.25
N LYS A 94 8.29 5.94 20.20
CA LYS A 94 6.93 5.40 20.14
C LYS A 94 6.66 4.64 18.86
N MET A 95 5.79 3.64 18.98
CA MET A 95 5.27 2.90 17.85
C MET A 95 3.77 3.13 17.67
N PHE A 96 3.35 3.35 16.43
CA PHE A 96 1.96 3.36 16.01
C PHE A 96 1.72 2.21 15.02
N VAL A 97 0.53 1.60 15.08
CA VAL A 97 0.17 0.49 14.19
C VAL A 97 -1.21 0.72 13.61
N TYR A 98 -1.32 0.59 12.29
CA TYR A 98 -2.56 0.78 11.55
C TYR A 98 -2.92 -0.50 10.79
N ASP A 99 -4.19 -0.87 10.85
CA ASP A 99 -4.71 -2.03 10.11
C ASP A 99 -4.96 -1.68 8.63
N GLU A 100 -5.32 -0.43 8.35
CA GLU A 100 -5.63 0.06 7.01
C GLU A 100 -4.81 1.31 6.64
N PHE A 101 -4.54 1.48 5.34
CA PHE A 101 -3.88 2.68 4.81
C PHE A 101 -4.68 3.96 5.06
N SER A 102 -6.02 3.86 5.03
CA SER A 102 -6.94 4.97 5.29
C SER A 102 -6.76 5.57 6.69
N ASP A 103 -6.51 4.74 7.70
CA ASP A 103 -6.31 5.20 9.08
C ASP A 103 -4.92 5.83 9.26
N PHE A 104 -3.89 5.21 8.67
CA PHE A 104 -2.54 5.80 8.61
C PHE A 104 -2.56 7.18 7.94
N ALA A 105 -3.22 7.32 6.79
CA ALA A 105 -3.27 8.58 6.05
C ALA A 105 -3.99 9.70 6.81
N LYS A 106 -4.97 9.38 7.65
CA LYS A 106 -5.67 10.35 8.51
C LYS A 106 -4.81 10.86 9.65
N ASP A 107 -3.93 10.03 10.18
CA ASP A 107 -3.06 10.40 11.31
C ASP A 107 -1.78 11.12 10.85
N CYS A 108 -1.42 11.01 9.56
CA CYS A 108 -0.24 11.65 8.95
C CYS A 108 -0.60 12.77 7.95
N THR A 109 -1.69 13.50 8.18
CA THR A 109 -2.20 14.55 7.28
C THR A 109 -1.26 15.73 7.03
N ASP A 110 -0.24 15.90 7.89
CA ASP A 110 0.78 16.94 7.78
C ASP A 110 2.01 16.51 6.98
N ASN A 111 2.01 15.28 6.45
CA ASN A 111 3.16 14.69 5.77
C ASN A 111 2.78 13.95 4.47
N ASP A 112 2.36 14.72 3.47
CA ASP A 112 1.91 14.21 2.17
C ASP A 112 2.98 13.35 1.47
N GLU A 113 4.27 13.69 1.62
CA GLU A 113 5.36 12.92 1.00
C GLU A 113 5.49 11.51 1.61
N LEU A 114 5.36 11.40 2.93
CA LEU A 114 5.36 10.11 3.63
C LEU A 114 4.12 9.29 3.25
N VAL A 115 2.95 9.92 3.24
CA VAL A 115 1.68 9.26 2.88
C VAL A 115 1.74 8.74 1.44
N GLN A 116 2.24 9.54 0.50
CA GLN A 116 2.41 9.14 -0.89
C GLN A 116 3.42 7.99 -1.04
N SER A 117 4.53 8.05 -0.31
CA SER A 117 5.56 7.00 -0.32
C SER A 117 5.00 5.66 0.14
N VAL A 118 4.22 5.65 1.23
CA VAL A 118 3.54 4.46 1.76
C VAL A 118 2.48 3.96 0.77
N ALA A 119 1.66 4.85 0.19
CA ALA A 119 0.67 4.48 -0.82
C ALA A 119 1.32 3.77 -2.02
N ASN A 120 2.41 4.36 -2.53
CA ASN A 120 3.18 3.80 -3.63
C ASN A 120 3.76 2.43 -3.27
N ALA A 121 4.28 2.25 -2.06
CA ALA A 121 4.81 0.96 -1.62
C ALA A 121 3.71 -0.13 -1.54
N LEU A 122 2.51 0.23 -1.08
CA LEU A 122 1.36 -0.68 -0.97
C LEU A 122 0.64 -0.92 -2.31
N GLY A 123 1.00 -0.18 -3.36
CA GLY A 123 0.29 -0.22 -4.65
C GLY A 123 -1.12 0.33 -4.58
N ASN A 124 -1.37 1.26 -3.66
CA ASN A 124 -2.60 2.02 -3.59
C ASN A 124 -2.41 3.35 -4.33
N ASN A 125 -3.43 3.81 -5.05
CA ASN A 125 -3.45 5.16 -5.57
C ASN A 125 -3.91 6.10 -4.45
N HIS A 126 -3.00 6.88 -3.88
CA HIS A 126 -3.36 8.02 -3.04
C HIS A 126 -3.41 9.28 -3.92
N PHE A 127 -4.47 10.07 -3.74
CA PHE A 127 -4.68 11.33 -4.44
C PHE A 127 -4.80 12.42 -3.38
N VAL A 128 -4.03 13.48 -3.53
CA VAL A 128 -4.21 14.71 -2.74
C VAL A 128 -5.38 15.46 -3.38
N GLU A 129 -6.48 15.61 -2.64
CA GLU A 129 -7.59 16.46 -3.08
C GLU A 129 -7.18 17.92 -2.97
N LEU A 130 -7.12 18.61 -4.11
CA LEU A 130 -6.93 20.05 -4.17
C LEU A 130 -8.30 20.73 -4.10
N ASP A 131 -8.47 21.64 -3.14
CA ASP A 131 -9.67 22.49 -3.04
C ASP A 131 -9.54 23.61 -4.10
N ILE A 132 -9.92 23.32 -5.34
CA ILE A 132 -9.86 24.22 -6.52
C ILE A 132 -11.17 24.29 -7.30
#